data_AF-A0A845FMX0-F1
#
_entry.id   AF-A0A845FMX0-F1
#
_cell.length_a   1.000
_cell.length_b   1.000
_cell.length_c   1.000
_cell.angle_alpha   90.00
_cell.angle_beta   90.00
_cell.angle_gamma   90.00
#
_symmetry.space_group_name_H-M   'P 1'
#
loop_
_entity.id
_entity.type
_entity.pdbx_description
1 polymer ?
#
loop_
_entity_poly.entity_id
_entity_poly.type
_entity_poly.pdbx_seq_one_letter_code
_entity_poly.pdbx_strand_id
1 'polypeptide(L)'
;MTNPYITRVQQKLAHSSYLLDQARQVRDDQPQAQRALLESSALALAIAARLYLRELGHLLAEREPERIYNLADFTSSNQHNGLLQELAQSSWLSALLRMESKILSPQVATGVPAGLIAGSETSSITGAYDDLTASLVGQWLAGLREHSERQRASQLEY
;
A
#
# COMPACT_ATOMS: atom_id res chain seq x y z
N MET A 1 19.25 -12.25 13.88
CA MET A 1 19.54 -10.99 13.16
C MET A 1 18.31 -10.11 13.22
N THR A 2 18.46 -8.83 13.56
CA THR A 2 17.33 -7.89 13.67
C THR A 2 16.73 -7.62 12.30
N ASN A 3 15.42 -7.75 12.15
CA ASN A 3 14.73 -7.53 10.88
C ASN A 3 14.89 -6.05 10.42
N PRO A 4 15.54 -5.78 9.29
CA PRO A 4 15.89 -4.41 8.88
C PRO A 4 14.69 -3.60 8.36
N TYR A 5 13.55 -4.24 8.14
CA TYR A 5 12.36 -3.61 7.57
C TYR A 5 11.48 -2.94 8.63
N ILE A 6 11.51 -3.40 9.89
CA ILE A 6 10.67 -2.91 11.00
C ILE A 6 10.72 -1.37 11.11
N THR A 7 11.92 -0.82 11.30
CA THR A 7 12.11 0.64 11.47
C THR A 7 11.65 1.41 10.23
N ARG A 8 11.86 0.86 9.03
CA ARG A 8 11.49 1.52 7.77
C ARG A 8 9.98 1.54 7.55
N VAL A 9 9.28 0.47 7.92
CA VAL A 9 7.81 0.41 7.90
C VAL A 9 7.26 1.48 8.84
N GLN A 10 7.76 1.56 10.07
CA GLN A 10 7.31 2.56 11.04
C GLN A 10 7.56 4.00 10.56
N GLN A 11 8.74 4.28 10.00
CA GLN A 11 9.04 5.59 9.43
C GLN A 11 8.06 5.98 8.30
N LYS A 12 7.74 5.05 7.40
CA LYS A 12 6.81 5.33 6.28
C LYS A 12 5.35 5.45 6.74
N LEU A 13 4.94 4.67 7.74
CA LEU A 13 3.64 4.82 8.39
C LEU A 13 3.49 6.17 9.10
N ALA A 14 4.54 6.64 9.77
CA ALA A 14 4.56 7.97 10.40
C ALA A 14 4.49 9.08 9.34
N HIS A 15 5.28 8.95 8.26
CA HIS A 15 5.27 9.91 7.15
C HIS A 15 3.90 9.99 6.45
N SER A 16 3.27 8.85 6.15
CA SER A 16 1.93 8.81 5.55
C SER A 16 0.88 9.48 6.45
N SER A 17 0.95 9.24 7.76
CA SER A 17 0.09 9.89 8.76
C SER A 17 0.24 11.40 8.75
N TYR A 18 1.48 11.89 8.76
CA TYR A 18 1.78 13.31 8.73
C TYR A 18 1.21 13.99 7.48
N LEU A 19 1.40 13.37 6.30
CA LEU A 19 0.85 13.88 5.04
C LEU A 19 -0.68 13.90 5.03
N LEU A 20 -1.31 12.89 5.63
CA LEU A 20 -2.77 12.83 5.76
C LEU A 20 -3.30 13.94 6.68
N ASP A 21 -2.61 14.19 7.80
CA ASP A 21 -2.97 15.26 8.74
C ASP A 21 -2.79 16.64 8.10
N GLN A 22 -1.73 16.84 7.31
CA GLN A 22 -1.57 18.04 6.50
C GLN A 22 -2.70 18.19 5.47
N ALA A 23 -3.07 17.12 4.77
CA ALA A 23 -4.15 17.15 3.76
C ALA A 23 -5.50 17.57 4.37
N ARG A 24 -5.76 17.20 5.63
CA ARG A 24 -6.96 17.59 6.39
C ARG A 24 -6.95 19.06 6.83
N GLN A 25 -5.77 19.67 6.92
CA GLN A 25 -5.59 21.06 7.34
C GLN A 25 -5.49 22.03 6.15
N VAL A 26 -5.41 21.52 4.92
CA VAL A 26 -5.46 22.36 3.72
C VAL A 26 -6.79 23.07 3.67
N ARG A 27 -6.73 24.37 3.37
CA ARG A 27 -7.89 25.23 3.21
C ARG A 27 -8.69 24.84 1.95
N ASP A 28 -9.99 25.05 1.98
CA ASP A 28 -10.91 24.67 0.89
C ASP A 28 -10.61 25.39 -0.45
N ASP A 29 -9.85 26.49 -0.42
CA ASP A 29 -9.42 27.24 -1.61
C ASP A 29 -8.26 26.58 -2.37
N GLN A 30 -7.68 25.48 -1.86
CA GLN A 30 -6.52 24.80 -2.45
C GLN A 30 -6.76 23.30 -2.73
N PRO A 31 -7.75 22.93 -3.56
CA PRO A 31 -8.10 21.54 -3.82
C PRO A 31 -6.96 20.74 -4.46
N GLN A 32 -6.12 21.37 -5.29
CA GLN A 32 -4.96 20.73 -5.91
C GLN A 32 -3.88 20.38 -4.88
N ALA A 33 -3.63 21.26 -3.91
CA ALA A 33 -2.65 21.01 -2.85
C ALA A 33 -3.12 19.88 -1.93
N GLN A 34 -4.41 19.87 -1.57
CA GLN A 34 -5.02 18.78 -0.82
C GLN A 34 -4.89 17.45 -1.57
N ARG A 35 -5.20 17.43 -2.87
CA ARG A 35 -5.10 16.22 -3.69
C ARG A 35 -3.66 15.70 -3.76
N ALA A 36 -2.68 16.58 -3.99
CA ALA A 36 -1.28 16.20 -4.05
C ALA A 36 -0.78 15.59 -2.73
N LEU A 37 -1.23 16.11 -1.58
CA LEU A 37 -0.90 15.54 -0.26
C LEU A 37 -1.56 14.17 -0.04
N LEU A 38 -2.81 13.98 -0.47
CA LEU A 38 -3.48 12.68 -0.40
C LEU A 38 -2.77 11.64 -1.26
N GLU A 39 -2.40 11.99 -2.49
CA GLU A 39 -1.66 11.11 -3.39
C GLU A 39 -0.27 10.78 -2.82
N SER A 40 0.43 11.78 -2.28
CA SER A 40 1.71 11.58 -1.60
C SER A 40 1.58 10.67 -0.38
N SER A 41 0.51 10.81 0.40
CA SER A 41 0.22 9.96 1.56
C SER A 41 -0.06 8.51 1.14
N ALA A 42 -0.85 8.32 0.07
CA ALA A 42 -1.14 7.00 -0.49
C ALA A 42 0.12 6.31 -1.03
N LEU A 43 0.99 7.04 -1.75
CA LEU A 43 2.28 6.52 -2.21
C LEU A 43 3.20 6.14 -1.05
N ALA A 44 3.31 6.99 -0.02
CA ALA A 44 4.09 6.68 1.17
C ALA A 44 3.57 5.43 1.88
N LEU A 45 2.25 5.25 1.92
CA LEU A 45 1.59 4.08 2.49
C LEU A 45 1.81 2.81 1.65
N ALA A 46 1.76 2.90 0.32
CA ALA A 46 2.07 1.79 -0.57
C ALA A 46 3.52 1.31 -0.40
N ILE A 47 4.47 2.24 -0.25
CA ILE A 47 5.86 1.92 0.10
C ILE A 47 5.93 1.22 1.46
N ALA A 48 5.20 1.71 2.47
CA ALA A 48 5.13 1.06 3.79
C ALA A 48 4.58 -0.38 3.67
N ALA A 49 3.53 -0.59 2.88
CA ALA A 49 2.93 -1.90 2.66
C ALA A 49 3.93 -2.87 2.00
N ARG A 50 4.65 -2.44 0.96
CA ARG A 50 5.70 -3.25 0.33
C ARG A 50 6.83 -3.57 1.32
N LEU A 51 7.29 -2.60 2.11
CA LEU A 51 8.29 -2.85 3.15
C LEU A 51 7.78 -3.83 4.21
N TYR A 52 6.50 -3.78 4.56
CA TYR A 52 5.87 -4.73 5.48
C TYR A 52 5.80 -6.14 4.89
N LEU A 53 5.52 -6.30 3.60
CA LEU A 53 5.61 -7.61 2.94
C LEU A 53 7.04 -8.18 3.03
N ARG A 54 8.07 -7.32 2.89
CA ARG A 54 9.47 -7.74 3.06
C ARG A 54 9.82 -8.05 4.51
N GLU A 55 9.24 -7.32 5.45
CA GLU A 55 9.30 -7.62 6.88
C GLU A 55 8.76 -9.03 7.14
N LEU A 56 7.58 -9.36 6.61
CA LEU A 56 6.98 -10.69 6.69
C LEU A 56 7.83 -11.75 5.99
N GLY A 57 8.38 -11.46 4.81
CA GLY A 57 9.29 -12.37 4.10
C GLY A 57 10.51 -12.74 4.95
N HIS A 58 11.14 -11.75 5.58
CA HIS A 58 12.25 -12.00 6.50
C HIS A 58 11.82 -12.87 7.70
N LEU A 59 10.62 -12.64 8.25
CA LEU A 59 10.10 -13.42 9.38
C LEU A 59 9.78 -14.87 9.00
N LEU A 60 9.29 -15.08 7.79
CA LEU A 60 8.96 -16.40 7.23
C LEU A 60 10.18 -17.09 6.59
N ALA A 61 11.39 -16.56 6.82
CA ALA A 61 12.65 -17.08 6.29
C ALA A 61 12.67 -17.23 4.76
N GLU A 62 12.01 -16.32 4.04
CA GLU A 62 12.12 -16.22 2.59
C GLU A 62 13.57 -15.93 2.19
N ARG A 63 14.01 -16.54 1.08
CA ARG A 63 15.42 -16.49 0.67
C ARG A 63 15.85 -15.10 0.22
N GLU A 64 14.97 -14.37 -0.46
CA GLU A 64 15.22 -13.04 -1.01
C GLU A 64 14.06 -12.09 -0.65
N PRO A 65 13.91 -11.69 0.63
CA PRO A 65 12.79 -10.87 1.08
C PRO A 65 12.67 -9.56 0.30
N GLU A 66 13.76 -8.97 -0.16
CA GLU A 66 13.81 -7.73 -0.95
C GLU A 66 13.10 -7.81 -2.31
N ARG A 67 12.90 -9.02 -2.85
CA ARG A 67 12.19 -9.26 -4.11
C ARG A 67 10.68 -9.38 -3.94
N ILE A 68 10.17 -9.29 -2.71
CA ILE A 68 8.74 -9.33 -2.43
C ILE A 68 8.16 -7.92 -2.63
N TYR A 69 7.19 -7.84 -3.53
CA TYR A 69 6.47 -6.63 -3.93
C TYR A 69 4.96 -6.77 -3.74
N ASN A 70 4.44 -7.99 -3.81
CA ASN A 70 3.04 -8.35 -3.65
C ASN A 70 2.93 -9.72 -2.92
N LEU A 71 1.70 -10.12 -2.59
CA LEU A 71 1.44 -11.37 -1.86
C LEU A 71 1.74 -12.64 -2.68
N ALA A 72 1.67 -12.58 -4.01
CA ALA A 72 1.95 -13.72 -4.89
C ALA A 72 3.46 -14.02 -5.01
N ASP A 73 4.33 -13.08 -4.61
CA ASP A 73 5.78 -13.26 -4.65
C ASP A 73 6.32 -14.21 -3.56
N PHE A 74 5.48 -14.56 -2.56
CA PHE A 74 5.85 -15.54 -1.53
C PHE A 74 5.86 -16.96 -2.08
N THR A 75 6.76 -17.80 -1.55
CA THR A 75 6.83 -19.22 -1.92
C THR A 75 5.54 -19.96 -1.60
N SER A 76 5.21 -20.98 -2.39
CA SER A 76 4.00 -21.80 -2.19
C SER A 76 3.91 -22.44 -0.79
N SER A 77 5.06 -22.72 -0.17
CA SER A 77 5.15 -23.17 1.23
C SER A 77 4.64 -22.13 2.22
N ASN A 78 4.89 -20.85 1.97
CA ASN A 78 4.50 -19.75 2.85
C ASN A 78 3.14 -19.16 2.52
N GLN A 79 2.61 -19.33 1.30
CA GLN A 79 1.29 -18.82 0.89
C GLN A 79 0.13 -19.29 1.79
N HIS A 80 0.30 -20.41 2.49
CA HIS A 80 -0.70 -20.95 3.42
C HIS A 80 -0.53 -20.45 4.87
N ASN A 81 0.43 -19.57 5.12
CA ASN A 81 0.65 -18.98 6.44
C ASN A 81 -0.53 -18.08 6.83
N GLY A 82 -1.05 -18.25 8.04
CA GLY A 82 -2.22 -17.50 8.53
C GLY A 82 -2.06 -15.98 8.40
N LEU A 83 -0.86 -15.44 8.63
CA LEU A 83 -0.60 -14.00 8.50
C LEU A 83 -0.77 -13.51 7.05
N LEU A 84 -0.30 -14.30 6.07
CA LEU A 84 -0.45 -13.97 4.65
C LEU A 84 -1.87 -14.18 4.17
N GLN A 85 -2.59 -15.18 4.72
CA GLN A 85 -4.00 -15.40 4.40
C GLN A 85 -4.89 -14.27 4.92
N GLU A 86 -4.69 -13.81 6.15
CA GLU A 86 -5.38 -12.63 6.69
C GLU A 86 -5.14 -11.39 5.82
N LEU A 87 -3.90 -11.19 5.37
CA LEU A 87 -3.54 -10.07 4.51
C LEU A 87 -4.13 -10.23 3.08
N ALA A 88 -4.25 -11.44 2.56
CA ALA A 88 -4.89 -11.73 1.28
C ALA A 88 -6.40 -11.49 1.32
N GLN A 89 -7.05 -11.76 2.45
CA GLN A 89 -8.48 -11.49 2.67
C GLN A 89 -8.75 -9.99 2.84
N SER A 90 -7.72 -9.20 3.15
CA SER A 90 -7.82 -7.77 3.32
C SER A 90 -7.91 -7.04 1.98
N SER A 91 -9.11 -6.58 1.63
CA SER A 91 -9.36 -5.84 0.38
C SER A 91 -8.54 -4.55 0.24
N TRP A 92 -8.17 -3.92 1.36
CA TRP A 92 -7.44 -2.65 1.40
C TRP A 92 -6.06 -2.70 0.74
N LEU A 93 -5.32 -3.82 0.88
CA LEU A 93 -3.95 -3.91 0.35
C LEU A 93 -3.98 -3.88 -1.18
N SER A 94 -4.87 -4.67 -1.78
CA SER A 94 -5.05 -4.69 -3.24
C SER A 94 -5.53 -3.35 -3.78
N ALA A 95 -6.44 -2.67 -3.05
CA ALA A 95 -6.93 -1.34 -3.40
C ALA A 95 -5.83 -0.28 -3.35
N LEU A 96 -5.00 -0.30 -2.30
CA LEU A 96 -3.86 0.61 -2.13
C LEU A 96 -2.84 0.45 -3.27
N LEU A 97 -2.46 -0.78 -3.61
CA LEU A 97 -1.49 -1.05 -4.68
C LEU A 97 -2.04 -0.67 -6.06
N ARG A 98 -3.34 -0.86 -6.31
CA ARG A 98 -4.00 -0.37 -7.53
C ARG A 98 -4.02 1.15 -7.60
N MET A 99 -4.29 1.82 -6.47
CA MET A 99 -4.27 3.27 -6.39
C MET A 99 -2.86 3.83 -6.63
N GLU A 100 -1.82 3.22 -6.06
CA GLU A 100 -0.42 3.58 -6.34
C GLU A 100 -0.14 3.52 -7.85
N SER A 101 -0.51 2.44 -8.52
CA SER A 101 -0.34 2.29 -9.96
C SER A 101 -1.05 3.40 -10.75
N LYS A 102 -2.28 3.77 -10.34
CA LYS A 102 -3.04 4.88 -10.94
C LYS A 102 -2.38 6.24 -10.73
N ILE A 103 -1.87 6.52 -9.53
CA ILE A 103 -1.17 7.77 -9.22
C ILE A 103 0.13 7.89 -10.03
N LEU A 104 0.89 6.80 -10.15
CA LEU A 104 2.16 6.77 -10.88
C LEU A 104 1.98 6.70 -12.40
N SER A 105 0.80 6.30 -12.87
CA SER A 105 0.42 6.25 -14.29
C SER A 105 -0.64 7.29 -14.60
N PRO A 106 -0.32 8.60 -14.52
CA PRO A 106 -1.27 9.62 -14.93
C PRO A 106 -1.62 9.37 -16.39
N GLN A 107 -2.90 9.14 -16.68
CA GLN A 107 -3.36 9.05 -18.06
C GLN A 107 -3.04 10.38 -18.72
N VAL A 108 -2.02 10.39 -19.58
CA VAL A 108 -1.76 11.54 -20.44
C VAL A 108 -2.96 11.62 -21.35
N ALA A 109 -3.79 12.65 -21.18
CA ALA A 109 -4.87 13.00 -22.09
C ALA A 109 -4.29 13.51 -23.42
N THR A 110 -3.50 12.67 -24.09
CA THR A 110 -3.07 12.86 -25.47
C THR A 110 -4.10 12.17 -26.33
N GLY A 111 -4.75 12.91 -27.22
CA GLY A 111 -5.65 12.41 -28.25
C GLY A 111 -4.95 11.48 -29.24
N VAL A 112 -4.54 10.30 -28.75
CA VAL A 112 -3.94 9.21 -29.51
C VAL A 112 -4.88 8.02 -29.35
N PRO A 113 -5.40 7.43 -30.44
CA PRO A 113 -6.32 6.30 -30.33
C PRO A 113 -5.64 5.17 -29.58
N ALA A 114 -6.31 4.72 -28.52
CA ALA A 114 -5.92 3.59 -27.69
C ALA A 114 -5.86 2.31 -28.54
N GLY A 115 -4.67 1.98 -29.03
CA GLY A 115 -4.48 0.78 -29.86
C GLY A 115 -3.08 0.19 -29.87
N LEU A 116 -2.11 0.75 -29.13
CA LEU A 116 -0.70 0.37 -29.31
C LEU A 116 0.13 0.28 -28.02
N ILE A 117 -0.51 0.05 -26.88
CA ILE A 117 0.17 -0.46 -25.68
C ILE A 117 -0.54 -1.75 -25.28
N ALA A 118 0.05 -2.86 -25.72
CA ALA A 118 -0.37 -4.21 -25.37
C ALA A 118 -0.18 -4.45 -23.86
N GLY A 119 -1.22 -4.96 -23.21
CA GLY A 119 -1.20 -5.38 -21.80
C GLY A 119 -2.15 -4.61 -20.89
N SER A 120 -3.36 -4.27 -21.35
CA SER A 120 -4.44 -3.83 -20.46
C SER A 120 -5.50 -4.90 -20.43
N GLU A 121 -5.48 -5.72 -19.37
CA GLU A 121 -6.66 -6.44 -18.94
C GLU A 121 -7.71 -5.39 -18.54
N THR A 122 -8.53 -5.04 -19.52
CA THR A 122 -9.81 -4.38 -19.35
C THR A 122 -10.73 -5.30 -18.55
N SER A 123 -10.58 -5.28 -17.23
CA SER A 123 -11.64 -5.66 -16.31
C SER A 123 -12.10 -4.41 -15.57
N SER A 124 -13.23 -3.91 -16.06
CA SER A 124 -14.10 -2.91 -15.47
C SER A 124 -14.27 -3.11 -13.96
N ILE A 125 -13.54 -2.31 -13.18
CA ILE A 125 -13.89 -1.93 -11.79
C ILE A 125 -13.67 -0.42 -11.65
N THR A 126 -14.26 0.35 -12.57
CA THR A 126 -14.48 1.79 -12.39
C THR A 126 -15.71 1.94 -11.51
N GLY A 127 -15.55 2.43 -10.28
CA GLY A 127 -16.73 2.71 -9.45
C GLY A 127 -16.49 2.92 -7.95
N ALA A 128 -15.45 2.33 -7.34
CA ALA A 128 -15.28 2.41 -5.88
C ALA A 128 -14.01 3.15 -5.40
N TYR A 129 -13.03 3.35 -6.28
CA TYR A 129 -11.71 3.92 -5.91
C TYR A 129 -11.30 5.10 -6.79
N ASP A 130 -12.24 5.72 -7.51
CA ASP A 130 -11.91 6.85 -8.38
C ASP A 130 -11.65 8.14 -7.58
N ASP A 131 -12.29 8.28 -6.41
CA ASP A 131 -12.09 9.40 -5.51
C ASP A 131 -11.20 9.01 -4.32
N LEU A 132 -9.89 9.25 -4.46
CA LEU A 132 -8.97 9.23 -3.33
C LEU A 132 -9.41 10.30 -2.31
N THR A 133 -9.88 9.84 -1.15
CA THR A 133 -10.36 10.68 -0.04
C THR A 133 -9.49 10.49 1.20
N ALA A 134 -9.49 11.50 2.08
CA ALA A 134 -8.76 11.43 3.36
C ALA A 134 -9.28 10.30 4.28
N SER A 135 -10.57 9.96 4.20
CA SER A 135 -11.16 8.84 4.94
C SER A 135 -10.63 7.51 4.42
N LEU A 136 -10.58 7.32 3.11
CA LEU A 136 -10.07 6.10 2.48
C LEU A 136 -8.59 5.86 2.81
N VAL A 137 -7.75 6.88 2.65
CA VAL A 137 -6.32 6.78 3.02
C VAL A 137 -6.16 6.50 4.51
N GLY A 138 -6.99 7.12 5.35
CA GLY A 138 -7.03 6.86 6.79
C GLY A 138 -7.38 5.41 7.13
N GLN A 139 -8.36 4.81 6.43
CA GLN A 139 -8.72 3.40 6.61
C GLN A 139 -7.58 2.46 6.23
N TRP A 140 -6.91 2.71 5.11
CA TRP A 140 -5.76 1.90 4.69
C TRP A 140 -4.60 2.01 5.68
N LEU A 141 -4.33 3.22 6.17
CA LEU A 141 -3.29 3.47 7.17
C LEU A 141 -3.59 2.75 8.48
N ALA A 142 -4.84 2.80 8.95
CA ALA A 142 -5.27 2.09 10.14
C ALA A 142 -5.14 0.57 9.97
N GLY A 143 -5.58 0.03 8.83
CA GLY A 143 -5.47 -1.40 8.52
C GLY A 143 -4.03 -1.89 8.52
N LEU A 144 -3.11 -1.18 7.85
CA LEU A 144 -1.69 -1.58 7.84
C LEU A 144 -1.04 -1.46 9.22
N ARG A 145 -1.36 -0.39 9.99
CA ARG A 145 -0.86 -0.25 11.37
C ARG A 145 -1.31 -1.40 12.25
N GLU A 146 -2.61 -1.67 12.26
CA GLU A 146 -3.21 -2.72 13.08
C GLU A 146 -2.60 -4.10 12.77
N HIS A 147 -2.47 -4.46 11.48
CA HIS A 147 -1.82 -5.70 11.09
C HIS A 147 -0.37 -5.75 11.56
N SER A 148 0.40 -4.68 11.37
CA SER A 148 1.82 -4.64 11.75
C SER A 148 2.02 -4.71 13.27
N GLU A 149 1.13 -4.08 14.05
CA GLU A 149 1.21 -4.08 15.51
C GLU A 149 0.80 -5.44 16.09
N ARG A 150 -0.29 -6.02 15.59
CA ARG A 150 -0.75 -7.36 16.00
C ARG A 150 0.29 -8.43 15.70
N GLN A 151 0.89 -8.38 14.51
CA GLN A 151 1.94 -9.31 14.09
C GLN A 151 3.19 -9.20 14.96
N ARG A 152 3.56 -7.99 15.41
CA ARG A 152 4.71 -7.79 16.29
C ARG A 152 4.40 -8.15 17.73
N ALA A 153 3.18 -7.89 18.20
CA ALA A 153 2.74 -8.30 19.53
C ALA A 153 2.78 -9.84 19.65
N SER A 154 2.31 -10.57 18.64
CA SER A 154 2.37 -12.04 18.64
C SER A 154 3.79 -12.62 18.61
N GLN A 155 4.80 -11.82 18.25
CA GLN A 155 6.21 -12.22 18.30
C GLN A 155 6.87 -12.01 19.67
N LEU A 156 6.30 -11.14 20.51
CA LEU A 156 6.81 -10.88 21.85
C LEU A 156 6.27 -11.86 22.90
N GLU A 157 5.19 -12.58 22.58
CA GLU A 157 4.54 -13.55 23.47
C GLU A 157 5.21 -14.94 23.49
N TYR A 158 6.31 -15.12 22.77
CA TYR A 158 7.12 -16.35 22.69
C TYR A 158 8.59 -16.08 23.03
#